data_AF-A0A4Y2J609-F1
#
_entry.id   AF-A0A4Y2J609-F1
#
_cell.length_a   1.000
_cell.length_b   1.000
_cell.length_c   1.000
_cell.angle_alpha   90.00
_cell.angle_beta   90.00
_cell.angle_gamma   90.00
#
_symmetry.space_group_name_H-M   'P 1'
#
loop_
_entity.id
_entity.type
_entity.pdbx_description
1 polymer ?
#
loop_
_entity_poly.entity_id
_entity_poly.type
_entity_poly.pdbx_seq_one_letter_code
_entity_poly.pdbx_strand_id
1 'polypeptide(L)'
;MLTKTEHGVGAAFCVLTNDIWAYQWSAKLNGNNTVFQAELTALHEAVLYASRLPNNNTSKIYVDNRASIMASSNSKSTKETAREIFKILLTNPRIAVSWVKAHAGNIGNERADELAKDATQHGQPYSLIKLPKPHIKGLLRKSMLEEWQTS
;
A
#
# COMPACT_ATOMS: atom_id res chain seq x y z
N MET A 1 -0.08 7.65 3.01
CA MET A 1 0.24 8.30 4.29
C MET A 1 -0.66 7.81 5.40
N LEU A 2 -0.17 7.80 6.66
CA LEU A 2 -0.82 7.21 7.84
C LEU A 2 -0.78 8.13 9.07
N THR A 3 -1.68 7.89 10.02
CA THR A 3 -1.80 8.60 11.32
C THR A 3 -1.63 7.64 12.50
N LYS A 4 -0.95 8.11 13.57
CA LYS A 4 -0.88 7.45 14.88
C LYS A 4 -1.92 8.05 15.82
N THR A 5 -2.77 7.21 16.44
CA THR A 5 -3.72 7.62 17.49
C THR A 5 -3.35 6.95 18.82
N GLU A 6 -3.99 7.36 19.92
CA GLU A 6 -3.82 6.68 21.23
C GLU A 6 -4.22 5.19 21.19
N HIS A 7 -5.02 4.78 20.19
CA HIS A 7 -5.58 3.43 20.06
C HIS A 7 -4.78 2.48 19.16
N GLY A 8 -3.64 2.92 18.61
CA GLY A 8 -2.73 2.08 17.82
C GLY A 8 -2.24 2.74 16.54
N VAL A 9 -1.67 1.93 15.65
CA VAL A 9 -1.15 2.39 14.36
C VAL A 9 -1.88 1.67 13.24
N GLY A 10 -2.36 2.41 12.25
CA GLY A 10 -2.99 1.86 11.04
C GLY A 10 -2.03 1.95 9.86
N ALA A 11 -2.09 0.99 8.94
CA ALA A 11 -1.44 1.03 7.63
C ALA A 11 -2.50 1.00 6.54
N ALA A 12 -2.26 1.71 5.44
CA ALA A 12 -3.21 1.83 4.34
C ALA A 12 -2.54 2.35 3.06
N PHE A 13 -3.08 1.92 1.91
CA PHE A 13 -2.83 2.52 0.61
C PHE A 13 -4.12 2.50 -0.22
N CYS A 14 -4.19 3.38 -1.21
CA CYS A 14 -5.28 3.43 -2.18
C CYS A 14 -4.73 3.50 -3.61
N VAL A 15 -5.53 3.03 -4.55
CA VAL A 15 -5.22 2.98 -5.97
C VAL A 15 -6.24 3.83 -6.70
N LEU A 16 -5.73 4.77 -7.49
CA LEU A 16 -6.52 5.63 -8.36
C LEU A 16 -6.18 5.27 -9.81
N THR A 17 -7.20 4.91 -10.59
CA THR A 17 -7.09 4.59 -12.02
C THR A 17 -8.09 5.45 -12.76
N ASN A 18 -7.63 6.26 -13.72
CA ASN A 18 -8.48 7.19 -14.48
C ASN A 18 -9.39 8.04 -13.59
N ASP A 19 -8.81 8.61 -12.52
CA ASP A 19 -9.51 9.42 -11.50
C ASP A 19 -10.61 8.71 -10.70
N ILE A 20 -10.68 7.37 -10.79
CA ILE A 20 -11.61 6.52 -10.06
C ILE A 20 -10.84 5.69 -9.03
N TRP A 21 -11.37 5.61 -7.80
CA TRP A 21 -10.83 4.77 -6.74
C TRP A 21 -11.03 3.28 -7.08
N ALA A 22 -9.98 2.66 -7.62
CA ALA A 22 -10.04 1.28 -8.10
C ALA A 22 -9.84 0.25 -6.99
N TYR A 23 -9.05 0.59 -5.97
CA TYR A 23 -8.77 -0.30 -4.85
C TYR A 23 -8.32 0.45 -3.61
N GLN A 24 -8.62 -0.10 -2.44
CA GLN A 24 -8.11 0.38 -1.17
C GLN A 24 -7.76 -0.80 -0.28
N TRP A 25 -6.68 -0.64 0.47
CA TRP A 25 -6.24 -1.59 1.47
C TRP A 25 -5.94 -0.83 2.75
N SER A 26 -6.35 -1.40 3.88
CA SER A 26 -5.98 -0.89 5.19
C SER A 26 -5.92 -2.04 6.20
N ALA A 27 -5.11 -1.87 7.24
CA ALA A 27 -4.96 -2.84 8.31
C ALA A 27 -4.58 -2.17 9.62
N LYS A 28 -5.04 -2.76 10.72
CA LYS A 28 -4.70 -2.36 12.09
C LYS A 28 -3.40 -3.05 12.50
N LEU A 29 -2.37 -2.29 12.83
CA LEU A 29 -1.13 -2.83 13.38
C LEU A 29 -1.20 -2.88 14.91
N ASN A 30 -0.27 -3.62 15.51
CA ASN A 30 -0.17 -3.69 16.97
C ASN A 30 0.20 -2.30 17.53
N GLY A 31 -0.30 -1.96 18.71
CA GLY A 31 0.04 -0.70 19.39
C GLY A 31 1.55 -0.50 19.64
N ASN A 32 2.33 -1.59 19.64
CA ASN A 32 3.78 -1.54 19.76
C ASN A 32 4.50 -1.18 18.44
N ASN A 33 3.81 -1.17 17.31
CA ASN A 33 4.41 -0.81 16.03
C ASN A 33 4.70 0.69 15.95
N THR A 34 5.80 1.04 15.28
CA THR A 34 6.13 2.44 15.00
C THR A 34 5.42 2.93 13.74
N VAL A 35 5.28 4.25 13.60
CA VAL A 35 4.77 4.88 12.36
C VAL A 35 5.60 4.44 11.15
N PHE A 36 6.93 4.42 11.29
CA PHE A 36 7.83 3.95 10.24
C PHE A 36 7.54 2.49 9.82
N GLN A 37 7.29 1.59 10.76
CA GLN A 37 6.91 0.20 10.43
C GLN A 37 5.60 0.16 9.66
N ALA A 38 4.62 0.96 10.05
CA ALA A 38 3.34 1.03 9.37
C ALA A 38 3.44 1.56 7.94
N GLU A 39 4.23 2.62 7.75
CA GLU A 39 4.47 3.20 6.42
C GLU A 39 5.23 2.23 5.52
N LEU A 40 6.19 1.48 6.09
CA LEU A 40 6.91 0.44 5.36
C LEU A 40 6.00 -0.74 5.01
N THR A 41 5.08 -1.12 5.90
CA THR A 41 4.06 -2.15 5.63
C THR A 41 3.09 -1.71 4.53
N ALA A 42 2.58 -0.47 4.57
CA ALA A 42 1.73 0.07 3.53
C ALA A 42 2.43 0.10 2.16
N LEU A 43 3.70 0.51 2.14
CA LEU A 43 4.52 0.49 0.92
C LEU A 43 4.74 -0.94 0.41
N HIS A 44 4.99 -1.90 1.30
CA HIS A 44 5.14 -3.31 0.93
C HIS A 44 3.88 -3.85 0.24
N GLU A 45 2.71 -3.63 0.83
CA GLU A 45 1.45 -4.09 0.25
C GLU A 45 1.13 -3.37 -1.08
N ALA A 46 1.44 -2.07 -1.19
CA ALA A 46 1.27 -1.32 -2.44
C ALA A 46 2.17 -1.84 -3.56
N VAL A 47 3.44 -2.11 -3.28
CA VAL A 47 4.40 -2.66 -4.25
C VAL A 47 4.04 -4.10 -4.63
N LEU A 48 3.61 -4.90 -3.66
CA LEU A 48 3.14 -6.26 -3.89
C LEU A 48 1.87 -6.27 -4.76
N TYR A 49 0.92 -5.38 -4.50
CA TYR A 49 -0.26 -5.19 -5.34
C TYR A 49 0.13 -4.79 -6.77
N ALA A 50 0.98 -3.78 -6.92
CA ALA A 50 1.44 -3.29 -8.22
C ALA A 50 2.18 -4.38 -9.03
N SER A 51 2.99 -5.23 -8.38
CA SER A 51 3.69 -6.35 -9.04
C SER A 51 2.77 -7.46 -9.56
N ARG A 52 1.50 -7.47 -9.12
CA ARG A 52 0.49 -8.44 -9.56
C ARG A 52 -0.41 -7.90 -10.67
N LEU A 53 -0.28 -6.61 -11.01
CA LEU A 53 -1.01 -6.01 -12.12
C LEU A 53 -0.45 -6.52 -13.46
N PRO A 54 -1.26 -6.51 -14.53
CA PRO A 54 -0.79 -6.87 -15.86
C PRO A 54 0.46 -6.07 -16.26
N ASN A 55 1.46 -6.78 -16.81
CA ASN A 55 2.78 -6.21 -17.07
C ASN A 55 2.77 -4.98 -18.00
N ASN A 56 1.75 -4.76 -18.82
CA ASN A 56 1.68 -3.61 -19.73
C ASN A 56 1.50 -2.25 -19.03
N ASN A 57 1.10 -2.22 -17.76
CA ASN A 57 0.83 -0.98 -17.05
C ASN A 57 2.05 -0.45 -16.29
N THR A 58 2.33 0.85 -16.41
CA THR A 58 3.31 1.53 -15.56
C THR A 58 2.63 1.97 -14.27
N SER A 59 3.12 1.50 -13.13
CA SER A 59 2.55 1.82 -11.82
C SER A 59 3.42 2.88 -11.13
N LYS A 60 2.80 3.99 -10.71
CA LYS A 60 3.47 5.01 -9.89
C LYS A 60 2.91 4.95 -8.47
N ILE A 61 3.78 4.68 -7.51
CA ILE A 61 3.46 4.65 -6.09
C ILE A 61 3.99 5.93 -5.45
N TYR A 62 3.10 6.71 -4.87
CA TYR A 62 3.45 7.94 -4.18
C TYR A 62 3.55 7.70 -2.68
N VAL A 63 4.67 8.12 -2.08
CA VAL A 63 4.97 7.92 -0.67
C VAL A 63 5.42 9.24 -0.06
N ASP A 64 4.83 9.60 1.06
CA ASP A 64 5.13 10.82 1.82
C ASP A 64 6.32 10.69 2.77
N ASN A 65 6.61 9.47 3.24
CA ASN A 65 7.75 9.19 4.10
C ASN A 65 9.02 8.86 3.30
N ARG A 66 9.96 9.81 3.27
CA ARG A 66 11.29 9.61 2.67
C ARG A 66 12.06 8.47 3.30
N ALA A 67 11.93 8.22 4.60
CA ALA A 67 12.64 7.13 5.27
C ALA A 67 12.21 5.77 4.72
N SER A 68 10.92 5.56 4.45
CA SER A 68 10.40 4.32 3.85
C SER A 68 10.98 4.09 2.45
N ILE A 69 11.07 5.14 1.64
CA ILE A 69 11.67 5.09 0.30
C ILE A 69 13.15 4.71 0.41
N MET A 70 13.93 5.43 1.23
CA MET A 70 15.36 5.17 1.42
C MET A 70 15.64 3.75 1.92
N ALA A 71 14.85 3.28 2.90
CA ALA A 71 14.98 1.93 3.42
C ALA A 71 14.72 0.87 2.33
N SER A 72 13.71 1.11 1.49
CA SER A 72 13.30 0.20 0.41
C SER A 72 14.22 0.21 -0.80
N SER A 73 15.02 1.28 -0.98
CA SER A 73 16.06 1.36 -2.00
C SER A 73 17.39 0.72 -1.56
N ASN A 74 17.52 0.29 -0.29
CA ASN A 74 18.74 -0.29 0.25
C ASN A 74 18.66 -1.83 0.32
N SER A 75 19.40 -2.51 -0.55
CA SER A 75 19.49 -3.98 -0.58
C SER A 75 20.05 -4.60 0.71
N LYS A 76 20.78 -3.82 1.52
CA LYS A 76 21.39 -4.22 2.80
C LYS A 76 20.59 -3.75 4.02
N SER A 77 19.35 -3.32 3.85
CA SER A 77 18.51 -2.92 4.97
C SER A 77 18.40 -4.03 6.02
N THR A 78 18.51 -3.66 7.30
CA THR A 78 18.32 -4.60 8.42
C THR A 78 16.86 -5.00 8.61
N LYS A 79 15.93 -4.29 7.97
CA LYS A 79 14.50 -4.55 8.03
C LYS A 79 14.10 -5.52 6.92
N GLU A 80 13.52 -6.65 7.29
CA GLU A 80 13.09 -7.69 6.35
C GLU A 80 12.13 -7.17 5.29
N THR A 81 11.07 -6.47 5.71
CA THR A 81 10.07 -5.86 4.82
C THR A 81 10.71 -4.92 3.78
N ALA A 82 11.72 -4.14 4.16
CA ALA A 82 12.41 -3.25 3.22
C ALA A 82 13.20 -4.04 2.16
N ARG A 83 13.81 -5.17 2.54
CA ARG A 83 14.50 -6.05 1.58
C ARG A 83 13.52 -6.74 0.63
N GLU A 84 12.32 -7.10 1.10
CA GLU A 84 11.27 -7.66 0.26
C GLU A 84 10.79 -6.63 -0.76
N ILE A 85 10.53 -5.39 -0.33
CA ILE A 85 10.20 -4.29 -1.24
C ILE A 85 11.29 -4.12 -2.29
N PHE A 86 12.56 -4.06 -1.88
CA PHE A 86 13.69 -3.95 -2.79
C PHE A 86 13.69 -5.05 -3.87
N LYS A 87 13.48 -6.31 -3.47
CA LYS A 87 13.43 -7.45 -4.40
C LYS A 87 12.27 -7.35 -5.40
N ILE A 88 11.09 -6.93 -4.93
CA ILE A 88 9.93 -6.77 -5.81
C ILE A 88 10.20 -5.64 -6.81
N LEU A 89 10.69 -4.48 -6.35
CA LEU A 89 11.02 -3.36 -7.23
C LEU A 89 12.09 -3.73 -8.27
N LEU A 90 13.11 -4.51 -7.86
CA LEU A 90 14.17 -4.96 -8.77
C LEU A 90 13.63 -5.85 -9.90
N THR A 91 12.64 -6.69 -9.61
CA THR A 91 12.03 -7.61 -10.60
C THR A 91 10.90 -6.96 -11.40
N ASN A 92 10.47 -5.74 -11.03
CA ASN A 92 9.35 -5.03 -11.64
C ASN A 92 9.75 -3.60 -12.01
N PRO A 93 10.56 -3.40 -13.07
CA PRO A 93 11.12 -2.08 -13.44
C PRO A 93 10.06 -1.05 -13.86
N ARG A 94 8.82 -1.47 -14.09
CA ARG A 94 7.67 -0.59 -14.42
C ARG A 94 6.98 -0.01 -13.18
N ILE A 95 7.39 -0.42 -11.98
CA ILE A 95 6.90 0.15 -10.72
C ILE A 95 7.87 1.25 -10.30
N ALA A 96 7.41 2.50 -10.32
CA ALA A 96 8.16 3.65 -9.85
C ALA A 96 7.63 4.08 -8.47
N VAL A 97 8.53 4.23 -7.50
CA VAL A 97 8.21 4.81 -6.19
C VAL A 97 8.71 6.25 -6.16
N SER A 98 7.83 7.21 -5.86
CA SER A 98 8.14 8.64 -5.87
C SER A 98 7.71 9.30 -4.57
N TRP A 99 8.49 10.28 -4.12
CA TRP A 99 8.15 11.05 -2.94
C TRP A 99 7.08 12.11 -3.24
N VAL A 100 6.11 12.27 -2.35
CA VAL A 100 5.15 13.38 -2.36
C VAL A 100 5.15 14.12 -1.04
N LYS A 101 4.78 15.40 -1.07
CA LYS A 101 4.66 16.18 0.15
C LYS A 101 3.34 15.84 0.86
N ALA A 102 3.45 15.55 2.16
CA ALA A 102 2.33 15.42 3.08
C ALA A 102 1.50 16.71 3.14
N HIS A 103 0.17 16.58 3.28
CA HIS A 103 -0.76 17.70 3.50
C HIS A 103 -0.64 18.84 2.48
N ALA A 104 -0.39 18.49 1.22
CA ALA A 104 -0.26 19.44 0.11
C ALA A 104 -1.44 19.38 -0.88
N GLY A 105 -2.62 18.91 -0.45
CA GLY A 105 -3.80 18.74 -1.32
C GLY A 105 -3.75 17.50 -2.22
N ASN A 106 -2.85 16.55 -1.92
CA ASN A 106 -2.74 15.31 -2.70
C ASN A 106 -3.89 14.36 -2.32
N ILE A 107 -4.91 14.25 -3.18
CA ILE A 107 -6.14 13.48 -2.89
C ILE A 107 -5.86 12.02 -2.47
N GLY A 108 -4.89 11.36 -3.11
CA GLY A 108 -4.49 9.99 -2.76
C GLY A 108 -3.79 9.90 -1.41
N ASN A 109 -3.03 10.93 -1.06
CA ASN A 109 -2.37 11.00 0.24
C ASN A 109 -3.39 11.16 1.36
N GLU A 110 -4.31 12.10 1.21
CA GLU A 110 -5.38 12.40 2.17
C GLU A 110 -6.32 11.21 2.34
N ARG A 111 -6.67 10.53 1.24
CA ARG A 111 -7.48 9.31 1.28
C ARG A 111 -6.78 8.18 2.01
N ALA A 112 -5.48 7.96 1.77
CA ALA A 112 -4.70 6.95 2.49
C ALA A 112 -4.63 7.27 4.00
N ASP A 113 -4.48 8.56 4.37
CA ASP A 113 -4.48 9.00 5.77
C ASP A 113 -5.81 8.71 6.46
N GLU A 114 -6.92 9.01 5.79
CA GLU A 114 -8.26 8.72 6.27
C GLU A 114 -8.45 7.22 6.52
N LEU A 115 -8.07 6.38 5.53
CA LEU A 115 -8.15 4.93 5.64
C LEU A 115 -7.28 4.36 6.77
N ALA A 116 -6.11 4.96 7.00
CA ALA A 116 -5.22 4.57 8.09
C ALA A 116 -5.83 4.87 9.47
N LYS A 117 -6.42 6.05 9.62
CA LYS A 117 -7.10 6.47 10.84
C LYS A 117 -8.27 5.53 11.14
N ASP A 118 -9.10 5.28 10.15
CA ASP A 118 -10.24 4.35 10.28
C ASP A 118 -9.76 2.94 10.68
N ALA A 119 -8.67 2.47 10.07
CA ALA A 119 -8.09 1.17 10.40
C ALA A 119 -7.59 1.05 11.85
N THR A 120 -7.21 2.15 12.51
CA THR A 120 -6.85 2.08 13.95
C THR A 120 -8.02 1.63 14.83
N GLN A 121 -9.25 1.94 14.43
CA GLN A 121 -10.46 1.65 15.19
C GLN A 121 -11.17 0.40 14.66
N HIS A 122 -11.37 0.34 13.34
CA HIS A 122 -12.22 -0.66 12.67
C HIS A 122 -11.44 -1.65 11.79
N GLY A 123 -10.11 -1.47 11.67
CA GLY A 123 -9.28 -2.27 10.77
C GLY A 123 -9.09 -3.70 11.26
N GLN A 124 -8.96 -4.61 10.30
CA GLN A 124 -8.57 -5.99 10.58
C GLN A 124 -7.13 -6.02 11.11
N PRO A 125 -6.83 -6.81 12.16
CA PRO A 125 -5.46 -6.99 12.64
C PRO A 125 -4.55 -7.47 11.51
N TYR A 126 -3.44 -6.76 11.30
CA TYR A 126 -2.40 -7.17 10.37
C TYR A 126 -1.58 -8.31 10.99
N SER A 127 -2.13 -9.51 10.90
CA SER A 127 -1.33 -10.72 11.01
C SER A 127 -0.55 -10.85 9.70
N LEU A 128 0.74 -11.15 9.77
CA LEU A 128 1.63 -11.40 8.63
C LEU A 128 1.25 -12.73 7.94
N ILE A 129 -0.04 -12.93 7.66
CA ILE A 129 -0.60 -14.05 6.93
C ILE A 129 -0.37 -13.69 5.47
N LYS A 130 0.60 -14.38 4.85
CA LYS A 130 0.76 -14.45 3.40
C LYS A 130 -0.63 -14.54 2.77
N LEU A 131 -1.11 -13.45 2.16
CA LEU A 131 -2.48 -13.37 1.64
C LEU A 131 -2.76 -14.62 0.78
N PRO A 132 -3.79 -15.43 1.13
CA PRO A 132 -4.11 -16.59 0.34
C PRO A 132 -4.69 -16.12 -1.00
N LYS A 133 -4.19 -16.73 -2.09
CA LYS A 133 -4.60 -16.51 -3.49
C LYS A 133 -6.13 -16.40 -3.76
N PRO A 134 -7.06 -17.00 -2.98
CA PRO A 134 -8.49 -16.89 -3.24
C PRO A 134 -9.04 -15.46 -3.14
N HIS A 135 -8.52 -14.62 -2.23
CA HIS A 135 -9.06 -13.27 -2.02
C HIS A 135 -8.79 -12.36 -3.23
N ILE A 136 -7.62 -12.52 -3.85
CA ILE A 136 -7.23 -11.81 -5.08
C ILE A 136 -8.05 -12.29 -6.27
N LYS A 137 -8.30 -13.61 -6.36
CA LYS A 137 -9.13 -14.18 -7.42
C LYS A 137 -10.57 -13.69 -7.35
N GLY A 138 -11.10 -13.48 -6.15
CA GLY A 138 -12.43 -12.91 -5.93
C GLY A 138 -12.51 -11.46 -6.39
N LEU A 139 -11.55 -10.62 -6.00
CA LEU A 139 -11.48 -9.21 -6.38
C LEU A 139 -11.31 -9.00 -7.89
N LEU A 140 -10.42 -9.79 -8.52
CA LEU A 140 -10.22 -9.74 -9.97
C LEU A 140 -11.48 -10.18 -10.73
N ARG A 141 -12.13 -11.26 -10.31
CA ARG A 141 -13.40 -11.70 -10.93
C ARG A 141 -14.51 -10.66 -10.80
N LYS A 142 -14.60 -10.01 -9.64
CA LYS A 142 -15.61 -8.98 -9.39
C LYS A 142 -15.38 -7.76 -10.28
N SER A 143 -14.15 -7.28 -10.36
CA SER A 143 -13.78 -6.12 -11.20
C SER A 143 -13.99 -6.40 -12.69
N MET A 144 -13.60 -7.59 -13.17
CA MET A 144 -13.84 -8.01 -14.56
C MET A 144 -15.34 -8.17 -14.89
N LEU A 145 -16.15 -8.58 -13.91
CA LEU A 145 -17.60 -8.71 -14.11
C LEU A 145 -18.30 -7.35 -14.15
N GLU A 146 -17.86 -6.42 -13.30
CA GLU A 146 -18.36 -5.03 -13.29
C GLU A 146 -18.05 -4.32 -14.61
N GLU A 147 -16.83 -4.47 -15.16
CA GLU A 147 -16.47 -3.92 -16.48
C GLU A 147 -17.31 -4.51 -17.63
N TRP A 148 -17.59 -5.83 -17.59
CA TRP A 148 -18.36 -6.52 -18.64
C TRP A 148 -19.84 -6.11 -18.64
N GLN A 149 -20.43 -5.80 -17.49
CA GLN A 149 -21.83 -5.38 -17.37
C GLN A 149 -22.07 -3.91 -17.71
N THR A 150 -21.00 -3.11 -17.79
CA THR A 150 -21.06 -1.69 -18.17
C THR A 150 -20.64 -1.42 -19.63
N SER A 151 -20.41 -2.47 -20.43
CA SER A 151 -20.21 -2.39 -21.90
C SER A 151 -21.47 -2.72 -22.69
#